data_AF-A0A392T4D0-F1
#
_entry.id   AF-A0A392T4D0-F1
#
_cell.length_a   1.000
_cell.length_b   1.000
_cell.length_c   1.000
_cell.angle_alpha   90.00
_cell.angle_beta   90.00
_cell.angle_gamma   90.00
#
_symmetry.space_group_name_H-M   'P 1'
#
loop_
_entity.id
_entity.type
_entity.pdbx_description
1 polymer ?
#
loop_
_entity_poly.entity_id
_entity_poly.type
_entity_poly.pdbx_seq_one_letter_code
_entity_poly.pdbx_strand_id
1 'polypeptide(L)'
;MEAEEDKCVKFENELRPDIKQLIGFNEIRDFPTLVNKSRICDKDGKAKANYYKAVNEKRAKDLGRGKPYDKNGKKVNEGGSGGKGKGDENCFK
;
A
#
# COMPACT_ATOMS: atom_id res chain seq x y z
N MET A 1 -10.42 26.30 -26.16
CA MET A 1 -10.34 26.05 -24.70
C MET A 1 -11.12 24.78 -24.36
N GLU A 2 -12.41 24.72 -24.67
CA GLU A 2 -13.28 23.56 -24.36
C GLU A 2 -12.81 22.22 -24.98
N ALA A 3 -12.28 22.24 -26.21
CA ALA A 3 -11.73 21.05 -26.87
C ALA A 3 -10.46 20.49 -26.19
N GLU A 4 -9.70 21.33 -25.48
CA GLU A 4 -8.50 20.89 -24.77
C GLU A 4 -8.84 20.33 -23.39
N GLU A 5 -9.86 20.91 -22.74
CA GLU A 5 -10.40 20.40 -21.49
C GLU A 5 -11.02 19.01 -21.68
N ASP A 6 -11.81 18.81 -22.73
CA ASP A 6 -12.38 17.49 -23.04
C ASP A 6 -11.27 16.45 -23.25
N LYS A 7 -10.17 16.85 -23.90
CA LYS A 7 -8.99 16.01 -24.09
C LYS A 7 -8.31 15.66 -22.75
N CYS A 8 -8.19 16.62 -21.84
CA CYS A 8 -7.66 16.41 -20.49
C CYS A 8 -8.56 15.46 -19.69
N VAL A 9 -9.87 15.71 -19.69
CA VAL A 9 -10.87 14.88 -19.00
C VAL A 9 -10.83 13.45 -19.51
N LYS A 10 -10.79 13.23 -20.84
CA LYS A 10 -10.68 11.89 -21.41
C LYS A 10 -9.43 11.17 -20.92
N PHE A 11 -8.28 11.84 -20.96
CA PHE A 11 -7.02 11.27 -20.49
C PHE A 11 -7.05 10.95 -19.00
N GLU A 12 -7.56 11.85 -18.16
CA GLU A 12 -7.69 11.63 -16.71
C GLU A 12 -8.58 10.44 -16.37
N ASN A 13 -9.61 10.18 -17.17
CA ASN A 13 -10.47 9.01 -16.98
C ASN A 13 -9.76 7.69 -17.28
N GLU A 14 -8.72 7.70 -18.12
CA GLU A 14 -7.90 6.53 -18.45
C GLU A 14 -6.72 6.33 -17.46
N LEU A 15 -6.46 7.31 -16.58
CA LEU A 15 -5.43 7.19 -15.55
C LEU A 15 -5.86 6.21 -14.45
N ARG A 16 -4.85 5.57 -13.83
CA ARG A 16 -5.08 4.76 -12.63
C ARG A 16 -5.67 5.63 -11.50
N PRO A 17 -6.57 5.11 -10.65
CA PRO A 17 -7.29 5.90 -9.65
C PRO A 17 -6.39 6.70 -8.69
N ASP A 18 -5.27 6.12 -8.25
CA ASP A 18 -4.32 6.77 -7.36
C ASP A 18 -3.61 7.97 -8.01
N ILE A 19 -3.32 7.86 -9.30
CA ILE A 19 -2.73 8.94 -10.10
C ILE A 19 -3.81 9.99 -10.41
N LYS A 20 -5.00 9.54 -10.84
CA LYS A 20 -6.13 10.40 -11.14
C LYS A 20 -6.50 11.30 -9.96
N GLN A 21 -6.55 10.73 -8.75
CA GLN A 21 -6.84 11.51 -7.55
C GLN A 21 -5.79 12.61 -7.32
N LEU A 22 -4.50 12.29 -7.41
CA LEU A 22 -3.42 13.26 -7.23
C LEU A 22 -3.41 14.36 -8.29
N ILE A 23 -3.70 13.98 -9.53
CA ILE A 23 -3.75 14.89 -10.68
C ILE A 23 -4.97 15.79 -10.63
N GLY A 24 -6.14 15.26 -10.29
CA GLY A 24 -7.39 16.01 -10.17
C GLY A 24 -7.33 17.15 -9.14
N PHE A 25 -6.52 17.01 -8.08
CA PHE A 25 -6.29 18.10 -7.12
C PHE A 25 -5.49 19.28 -7.69
N ASN A 26 -4.73 19.09 -8.77
CA ASN A 26 -3.92 20.15 -9.37
C ASN A 26 -4.65 20.93 -10.47
N GLU A 27 -5.89 20.56 -10.81
CA GLU A 27 -6.77 21.25 -11.78
C GLU A 27 -6.05 21.67 -13.08
N ILE A 28 -5.29 20.75 -13.68
CA ILE A 28 -4.44 21.05 -14.84
C ILE A 28 -5.28 21.10 -16.12
N ARG A 29 -5.26 22.24 -16.81
CA ARG A 29 -6.01 22.46 -18.07
C ARG A 29 -5.17 22.35 -19.35
N ASP A 30 -3.84 22.33 -19.20
CA ASP A 30 -2.87 22.20 -20.31
C ASP A 30 -2.52 20.71 -20.53
N PHE A 31 -2.83 20.20 -21.72
CA PHE A 31 -2.69 18.77 -22.00
C PHE A 31 -1.23 18.27 -21.93
N PRO A 32 -0.22 18.94 -22.52
CA PRO A 32 1.19 18.55 -22.37
C PRO A 32 1.65 18.47 -20.91
N THR A 33 1.25 19.44 -20.09
CA THR A 33 1.58 19.48 -18.66
C THR A 33 0.92 18.34 -17.89
N LEU A 34 -0.36 18.07 -18.18
CA LEU A 34 -1.11 16.96 -17.61
C LEU A 34 -0.43 15.61 -17.87
N VAL A 35 -0.05 15.35 -19.12
CA VAL A 35 0.65 14.11 -19.51
C VAL A 35 1.99 13.99 -18.80
N ASN A 36 2.78 15.07 -18.75
CA ASN A 36 4.09 15.02 -18.11
C ASN A 36 3.99 14.77 -16.59
N LYS A 37 3.10 15.49 -15.90
CA LYS A 37 2.87 15.31 -14.45
C LYS A 37 2.34 13.91 -14.14
N SER A 38 1.40 13.39 -14.93
CA SER A 38 0.87 12.04 -14.76
C SER A 38 1.96 10.97 -14.88
N ARG A 39 2.86 11.12 -15.87
CA ARG A 39 4.03 10.24 -16.06
C ARG A 39 5.01 10.30 -14.88
N ILE A 40 5.22 11.46 -14.29
CA ILE A 40 6.08 11.61 -13.10
C ILE A 40 5.42 10.92 -11.90
N CYS A 41 4.13 11.17 -11.66
CA CYS A 41 3.38 10.57 -10.55
C CYS A 41 3.33 9.04 -10.62
N ASP A 42 3.20 8.45 -11.81
CA ASP A 42 3.25 6.98 -11.97
C ASP A 42 4.61 6.41 -11.53
N LYS A 43 5.71 7.07 -11.92
CA LYS A 43 7.07 6.65 -11.55
C LYS A 43 7.30 6.78 -10.05
N ASP A 44 6.89 7.90 -9.46
CA ASP A 44 7.05 8.16 -8.04
C ASP A 44 6.20 7.20 -7.20
N GLY A 45 4.98 6.89 -7.64
CA GLY A 45 4.12 5.87 -7.04
C GLY A 45 4.78 4.50 -7.01
N LYS A 46 5.37 4.08 -8.13
CA LYS A 46 6.14 2.81 -8.23
C LYS A 46 7.37 2.81 -7.33
N ALA A 47 8.14 3.90 -7.33
CA ALA A 47 9.34 4.03 -6.49
C ALA A 47 8.97 3.95 -5.00
N LYS A 48 7.91 4.65 -4.57
CA LYS A 48 7.39 4.62 -3.21
C LYS A 48 6.94 3.21 -2.82
N ALA A 49 6.17 2.53 -3.66
CA ALA A 49 5.75 1.16 -3.41
C ALA A 49 6.93 0.20 -3.26
N ASN A 50 7.94 0.31 -4.13
CA ASN A 50 9.16 -0.50 -4.07
C ASN A 50 9.96 -0.27 -2.78
N TYR A 51 10.10 0.99 -2.36
CA TYR A 51 10.77 1.34 -1.10
C TYR A 51 10.10 0.68 0.09
N TYR A 52 8.78 0.86 0.25
CA TYR A 52 8.05 0.29 1.38
C TYR A 52 8.02 -1.24 1.35
N LYS A 53 7.93 -1.84 0.16
CA LYS A 53 8.06 -3.30 0.01
C LYS A 53 9.40 -3.80 0.54
N ALA A 54 10.51 -3.17 0.16
CA ALA A 54 11.84 -3.56 0.61
C ALA A 54 12.04 -3.33 2.13
N VAL A 55 11.52 -2.22 2.67
CA VAL A 55 11.57 -1.93 4.11
C VAL A 55 10.76 -2.95 4.90
N ASN A 56 9.56 -3.30 4.43
CA ASN A 56 8.69 -4.25 5.12
C ASN A 56 9.21 -5.68 5.04
N GLU A 57 9.84 -6.09 3.94
CA GLU A 57 10.48 -7.41 3.85
C GLU A 57 11.64 -7.56 4.85
N LYS A 58 12.47 -6.51 5.01
CA LYS A 58 13.54 -6.49 6.02
C LYS A 58 12.98 -6.60 7.43
N ARG A 59 11.90 -5.87 7.74
CA ARG A 59 11.21 -6.01 9.04
C ARG A 59 10.56 -7.37 9.23
N ALA A 60 9.92 -7.95 8.21
CA ALA A 60 9.32 -9.28 8.32
C ALA A 60 10.37 -10.37 8.62
N LYS A 61 11.57 -10.26 8.02
CA LYS A 61 12.71 -11.13 8.34
C LYS A 61 13.21 -10.94 9.78
N ASP A 62 13.20 -9.71 10.29
CA ASP A 62 13.61 -9.41 11.67
C ASP A 62 12.57 -9.87 12.72
N LEU A 63 11.28 -9.78 12.39
CA LEU A 63 10.19 -10.28 13.24
C LEU A 63 10.06 -11.82 13.24
N GLY A 64 10.66 -12.50 12.25
CA GLY A 64 10.82 -13.96 12.21
C GLY A 64 11.91 -14.47 13.16
N ARG A 65 12.67 -13.57 13.78
CA ARG A 65 13.60 -13.90 14.87
C ARG A 65 12.77 -14.07 16.14
N GLY A 66 12.32 -15.31 16.34
CA GLY A 66 11.44 -15.71 17.44
C GLY A 66 11.84 -15.14 18.80
N LYS A 67 10.86 -15.03 19.70
CA LYS A 67 11.02 -14.47 21.05
C LYS A 67 12.37 -14.92 21.65
N PRO A 68 13.33 -14.01 21.93
CA PRO A 68 14.69 -14.38 22.30
C PRO A 68 14.79 -15.04 23.68
N TYR A 69 13.68 -15.17 24.41
CA TYR A 69 13.62 -15.86 25.70
C TYR A 69 12.29 -16.61 25.83
N ASP A 70 12.13 -17.71 25.10
CA ASP A 70 11.24 -18.77 25.57
C ASP A 70 12.00 -19.59 26.64
N LYS A 71 12.14 -19.00 27.83
CA LYS A 71 12.76 -19.66 29.00
C LYS A 71 11.72 -20.47 29.77
N ASN A 72 10.99 -21.35 29.08
CA ASN A 72 10.10 -22.30 29.75
C ASN A 72 10.61 -23.72 29.52
N GLY A 73 11.78 -24.00 30.09
CA GLY A 73 12.27 -25.36 30.29
C GLY A 73 11.37 -26.12 31.26
N LYS A 74 10.37 -26.85 30.73
CA LYS A 74 9.90 -28.11 31.32
C LYS A 74 9.20 -28.97 30.27
N LYS A 75 9.99 -29.87 29.68
CA LYS A 75 9.61 -31.12 29.01
C LYS A 75 8.24 -31.69 29.45
N VAL A 76 7.35 -31.97 28.48
CA VAL A 76 6.77 -33.30 28.25
C VAL A 76 6.29 -33.41 26.80
N ASN A 77 6.59 -34.57 26.22
CA ASN A 77 6.10 -35.10 24.96
C ASN A 77 4.56 -35.20 24.99
N GLU A 78 3.86 -34.50 24.10
CA GLU A 78 2.64 -34.98 23.43
C GLU A 78 2.09 -33.90 22.49
N GLY A 79 1.46 -34.34 21.40
CA GLY A 79 1.02 -33.52 20.29
C GLY A 79 -0.03 -32.45 20.63
N GLY A 80 -0.18 -31.50 19.72
CA GLY A 80 -1.24 -30.50 19.83
C GLY A 80 -1.24 -29.50 18.70
N SER A 81 -1.75 -29.90 17.54
CA SER A 81 -2.43 -28.99 16.61
C SER A 81 -3.58 -28.33 17.37
N GLY A 82 -3.38 -27.11 17.87
CA GLY A 82 -4.35 -26.38 18.70
C GLY A 82 -4.72 -25.04 18.06
N GLY A 83 -5.96 -24.93 17.59
CA GLY A 83 -6.43 -23.89 16.69
C GLY A 83 -6.41 -22.46 17.24
N LYS A 84 -6.29 -21.50 16.31
CA LYS A 84 -6.59 -20.09 16.58
C LYS A 84 -8.07 -19.96 16.88
N GLY A 85 -8.40 -19.86 18.17
CA GLY A 85 -9.72 -19.47 18.65
C GLY A 85 -10.12 -18.11 18.08
N LYS A 86 -11.36 -18.05 17.59
CA LYS A 86 -12.06 -16.80 17.27
C LYS A 86 -12.33 -16.08 18.60
N GLY A 87 -11.77 -14.89 18.76
CA GLY A 87 -12.14 -13.97 19.84
C GLY A 87 -13.07 -12.91 19.28
N ASP A 88 -14.38 -13.14 19.43
CA ASP A 88 -15.39 -12.09 19.34
C ASP A 88 -15.26 -11.22 20.60
N GLU A 89 -14.62 -10.04 20.47
CA GLU A 89 -14.56 -9.05 21.54
C GLU A 89 -15.62 -7.97 21.28
N ASN A 90 -16.75 -8.12 21.98
CA ASN A 90 -17.76 -7.10 22.14
C ASN A 90 -17.13 -5.86 22.80
N CYS A 91 -16.90 -4.80 22.03
CA CYS A 91 -16.60 -3.48 22.59
C CYS A 91 -17.89 -2.82 23.09
N PHE A 92 -18.08 -2.82 24.41
CA PHE A 92 -19.00 -1.90 25.08
C PHE A 92 -18.19 -0.96 25.98
N LYS A 93 -18.30 0.36 25.75
CA LYS A 93 -18.98 1.27 26.68
C LYS A 93 -19.36 2.57 25.98
#